data_AF-A0A973MBH5-F1
#
_entry.id   AF-A0A973MBH5-F1
#
_cell.length_a   1.000
_cell.length_b   1.000
_cell.length_c   1.000
_cell.angle_alpha   90.00
_cell.angle_beta   90.00
_cell.angle_gamma   90.00
#
_symmetry.space_group_name_H-M   'P 1'
#
loop_
_entity.id
_entity.type
_entity.pdbx_description
1 polymer ?
#
loop_
_entity_poly.entity_id
_entity_poly.type
_entity_poly.pdbx_seq_one_letter_code
_entity_poly.pdbx_strand_id
1 'polypeptide(L)' 'MTDRPKRRYLTGTARAQLAADLRPKYEAGTTVRQLAEETGYSYGNVAELLRLAGTEMRPKGFQPKNGVAQ' A
#
# COMPACT_ATOMS: atom_id res chain seq x y z
N MET A 1 14.82 -1.55 -13.72
CA MET A 1 13.53 -1.86 -14.37
C MET A 1 12.44 -1.09 -13.63
N THR A 2 12.31 0.21 -13.92
CA THR A 2 11.27 1.05 -13.31
C THR A 2 10.60 1.82 -14.44
N ASP A 3 9.94 1.08 -15.32
CA ASP A 3 8.91 1.65 -16.17
C ASP A 3 7.78 2.08 -15.22
N ARG A 4 7.70 3.39 -14.94
CA ARG A 4 6.69 3.93 -14.04
C ARG A 4 5.59 4.54 -14.92
N PRO A 5 4.49 3.83 -15.17
CA PRO A 5 3.40 4.39 -15.93
C PRO A 5 2.85 5.64 -15.24
N LYS A 6 2.66 6.64 -16.10
CA LYS A 6 2.10 7.97 -15.94
C LYS A 6 1.13 8.12 -14.76
N ARG A 7 1.44 9.06 -13.87
CA ARG A 7 0.60 9.53 -12.75
C ARG A 7 -0.86 9.67 -13.18
N ARG A 8 -1.68 8.63 -12.95
CA ARG A 8 -3.13 8.79 -12.89
C ARG A 8 -3.38 9.53 -11.59
N TYR A 9 -3.76 10.80 -11.69
CA TYR A 9 -4.10 11.60 -10.52
C TYR A 9 -5.35 10.99 -9.88
N LEU A 10 -5.19 10.05 -8.94
CA LEU A 10 -6.27 9.78 -7.99
C LEU A 10 -6.51 11.08 -7.24
N THR A 11 -7.73 11.59 -7.31
CA THR A 11 -8.18 12.73 -6.52
C THR A 11 -8.23 12.33 -5.04
N GLY A 12 -8.07 13.30 -4.12
CA GLY A 12 -7.89 13.02 -2.68
C GLY A 12 -8.96 12.11 -2.06
N THR A 13 -10.20 12.19 -2.54
CA THR A 13 -11.30 11.31 -2.12
C THR A 13 -11.12 9.87 -2.60
N ALA A 14 -10.78 9.66 -3.88
CA ALA A 14 -10.49 8.33 -4.42
C ALA A 14 -9.27 7.68 -3.73
N ARG A 15 -8.27 8.49 -3.35
CA ARG A 15 -7.12 8.04 -2.54
C ARG A 15 -7.57 7.57 -1.16
N ALA A 16 -8.38 8.38 -0.47
CA ALA A 16 -8.88 8.03 0.86
C ALA A 16 -9.73 6.75 0.85
N GLN A 17 -10.60 6.59 -0.15
CA GLN A 17 -11.42 5.38 -0.31
C GLN A 17 -10.55 4.13 -0.57
N LEU A 18 -9.60 4.22 -1.50
CA LEU A 18 -8.70 3.11 -1.78
C LEU A 18 -7.86 2.77 -0.54
N ALA A 19 -7.37 3.78 0.17
CA ALA A 19 -6.60 3.57 1.39
C ALA A 19 -7.41 2.89 2.51
N ALA A 20 -8.69 3.27 2.65
CA ALA A 20 -9.61 2.63 3.60
C ALA A 20 -9.86 1.15 3.25
N ASP A 21 -9.88 0.79 1.97
CA ASP A 21 -10.01 -0.60 1.49
C ASP A 21 -8.73 -1.42 1.71
N LEU A 22 -7.56 -0.80 1.57
CA LEU A 22 -6.27 -1.46 1.78
C LEU A 22 -5.90 -1.63 3.26
N ARG A 23 -6.42 -0.78 4.14
CA ARG A 23 -6.17 -0.83 5.59
C ARG A 23 -6.51 -2.19 6.22
N PRO A 24 -7.72 -2.78 6.06
CA PRO A 24 -8.01 -4.09 6.63
C PRO A 24 -7.11 -5.19 6.08
N LYS A 25 -6.68 -5.11 4.80
CA LYS A 25 -5.71 -6.05 4.23
C LYS A 25 -4.32 -5.90 4.87
N TYR A 26 -3.87 -4.67 5.10
CA TYR A 26 -2.62 -4.39 5.82
C TYR A 26 -2.67 -4.92 7.26
N GLU A 27 -3.76 -4.67 7.97
CA GLU A 27 -3.99 -5.16 9.35
C GLU A 27 -4.03 -6.69 9.41
N ALA A 28 -4.61 -7.34 8.39
CA ALA A 28 -4.64 -8.80 8.24
C ALA A 28 -3.25 -9.44 8.04
N GLY A 29 -2.21 -8.63 7.77
CA GLY A 29 -0.83 -9.09 7.63
C GLY A 29 -0.26 -8.95 6.22
N THR A 30 -1.01 -8.40 5.27
CA THR A 30 -0.51 -8.11 3.92
C THR A 30 0.49 -6.96 3.97
N THR A 31 1.60 -7.10 3.25
CA THR A 31 2.61 -6.03 3.21
C THR A 31 2.24 -4.90 2.25
N VAL A 32 2.81 -3.73 2.47
CA VAL A 32 2.71 -2.58 1.54
C VAL A 32 3.18 -2.95 0.12
N ARG A 33 4.13 -3.88 0.00
CA ARG A 33 4.59 -4.39 -1.30
C ARG A 33 3.51 -5.23 -1.98
N GLN A 34 2.91 -6.17 -1.27
CA GLN A 34 1.80 -6.98 -1.83
C GLN A 34 0.59 -6.11 -2.20
N LEU A 35 0.25 -5.13 -1.37
CA LEU A 35 -0.83 -4.18 -1.68
C LEU A 35 -0.50 -3.36 -2.94
N ALA A 36 0.76 -2.96 -3.11
CA ALA A 36 1.23 -2.28 -4.31
C ALA A 36 1.10 -3.16 -5.57
N GLU A 37 1.43 -4.45 -5.48
CA GLU A 37 1.28 -5.39 -6.59
C GLU A 37 -0.18 -5.73 -6.90
N GLU A 38 -1.01 -5.96 -5.89
CA GLU A 38 -2.47 -6.18 -6.05
C GLU A 38 -3.16 -4.99 -6.71
N THR A 39 -2.76 -3.77 -6.36
CA THR A 39 -3.40 -2.54 -6.85
C THR A 39 -2.74 -1.96 -8.10
N GLY A 40 -1.58 -2.48 -8.51
CA GLY A 40 -0.76 -1.92 -9.57
C GLY A 40 -0.18 -0.53 -9.26
N TYR A 41 -0.17 -0.10 -7.99
CA TYR A 41 0.42 1.18 -7.58
C TYR A 41 1.84 1.02 -7.06
N SER A 42 2.62 2.10 -7.11
CA SER A 42 3.96 2.11 -6.50
C SER A 42 3.87 2.01 -4.97
N TYR A 43 4.85 1.32 -4.35
CA TYR A 43 5.04 1.26 -2.90
C TYR A 43 4.88 2.61 -2.20
N GLY A 44 5.52 3.67 -2.70
CA GLY A 44 5.41 5.01 -2.12
C GLY A 44 3.99 5.56 -2.16
N ASN A 45 3.24 5.27 -3.22
CA ASN A 45 1.85 5.68 -3.38
C ASN A 45 0.96 4.94 -2.37
N VAL A 46 1.16 3.63 -2.19
CA VAL A 46 0.45 2.83 -1.18
C VAL A 46 0.82 3.26 0.23
N ALA A 47 2.09 3.57 0.50
CA ALA A 47 2.54 4.11 1.78
C ALA A 47 1.89 5.46 2.09
N GLU A 48 1.80 6.37 1.12
CA GLU A 48 1.06 7.63 1.27
C GLU A 48 -0.44 7.39 1.48
N LEU A 49 -1.04 6.45 0.75
CA LEU A 49 -2.44 6.06 0.91
C LEU A 49 -2.72 5.58 2.34
N LEU A 50 -1.95 4.60 2.83
CA LEU A 50 -2.10 4.08 4.20
C LEU A 50 -1.96 5.19 5.25
N ARG A 51 -1.02 6.13 5.04
CA ARG A 51 -0.84 7.29 5.92
C ARG A 51 -2.03 8.26 5.89
N LEU A 52 -2.63 8.48 4.71
CA LEU A 52 -3.84 9.28 4.54
C LEU A 52 -5.08 8.63 5.19
N ALA A 53 -5.17 7.30 5.17
CA ALA A 53 -6.22 6.56 5.88
C ALA A 53 -6.03 6.52 7.41
N GLY A 54 -4.99 7.18 7.95
CA GLY A 54 -4.68 7.14 9.37
C GLY A 54 -4.27 5.74 9.85
N THR A 55 -3.72 4.92 8.96
CA THR A 55 -3.19 3.61 9.35
C THR A 55 -1.90 3.82 10.14
N GLU A 56 -1.83 3.27 11.35
CA GLU A 56 -0.57 3.22 12.08
C GLU A 56 0.42 2.32 11.31
N MET A 57 1.40 2.96 10.68
CA MET A 57 2.48 2.24 10.03
C MET A 57 3.21 1.43 11.09
N ARG A 58 3.15 0.09 10.97
CA ARG A 58 3.89 -0.78 11.87
C ARG A 58 5.37 -0.39 11.86
N PRO A 59 6.05 -0.38 13.02
CA PRO A 59 7.44 0.03 13.12
C PRO A 59 8.30 -0.77 12.14
N LYS A 60 9.22 -0.08 11.46
CA LYS A 60 10.23 -0.65 10.56
C LYS A 60 10.98 -1.76 11.31
N GLY A 61 10.59 -3.01 11.08
CA GLY A 61 11.02 -4.15 11.89
C GLY A 61 9.98 -5.25 11.98
N PHE A 62 8.70 -4.95 11.69
CA PHE A 62 7.71 -6.01 11.45
C PHE A 62 8.05 -6.74 10.15
N GLN A 63 8.88 -7.77 10.25
CA GLN A 63 9.00 -8.80 9.24
C GLN A 63 7.78 -9.70 9.41
N PRO A 64 6.76 -9.65 8.52
CA PRO A 64 5.79 -10.72 8.51
C PRO A 64 6.57 -12.00 8.23
N LYS A 65 6.37 -12.99 9.11
CA LYS A 65 6.93 -14.34 9.06
C LYS A 65 6.41 -15.16 7.88
N ASN A 66 5.99 -14.52 6.80
CA ASN A 66 5.56 -15.15 5.58
C ASN A 66 6.37 -14.57 4.42
N GLY A 67 7.52 -15.19 4.16
CA GLY A 67 8.21 -15.02 2.90
C GLY A 67 7.33 -15.60 1.80
N VAL A 68 6.60 -14.73 1.09
CA VAL A 68 6.24 -15.04 -0.30
C VAL A 68 7.48 -14.71 -1.12
N ALA A 69 8.34 -15.72 -1.26
CA ALA A 69 9.23 -15.80 -2.39
C ALA A 69 8.37 -15.71 -3.66
N GLN A 70 8.66 -14.74 -4.53
CA GLN A 70 8.55 -14.79 -6.00
C GLN A 70 9.42 -13.67 -6.59
#